data_AF-A0A3S1BIX2-F1
#
_entry.id   AF-A0A3S1BIX2-F1
#
_cell.length_a   1.000
_cell.length_b   1.000
_cell.length_c   1.000
_cell.angle_alpha   90.00
_cell.angle_beta   90.00
_cell.angle_gamma   90.00
#
_symmetry.space_group_name_H-M   'P 1'
#
loop_
_entity.id
_entity.type
_entity.pdbx_description
1 polymer ?
#
loop_
_entity_poly.entity_id
_entity_poly.type
_entity_poly.pdbx_seq_one_letter_code
_entity_poly.pdbx_strand_id
1 'polypeptide(L)'
;MVSACQVHLPEITGRHDRVQTILTDLLWDQGIEAVPNTSAEDGRSIPEVTVVKGGSRVYIDVTVPFDDPANLYRAAQDKLDKSGHLGTVFPLVVGALGSWLPENDQIPAALQIPRGKWNEARRSMRASAIEDSCCLAKDFLHL
;
A
#
# COMPACT_ATOMS: atom_id res chain seq x y z
N MET A 1 -26.29 0.66 16.56
CA MET A 1 -26.10 0.96 15.13
C MET A 1 -24.65 0.70 14.80
N VAL A 2 -24.34 -0.45 14.20
CA VAL A 2 -23.01 -0.76 13.68
C VAL A 2 -22.90 -0.04 12.34
N SER A 3 -21.89 0.81 12.16
CA SER A 3 -21.70 1.53 10.90
C SER A 3 -21.56 0.52 9.76
N ALA A 4 -22.13 0.78 8.58
CA ALA A 4 -21.93 -0.05 7.39
C ALA A 4 -20.42 -0.28 7.09
N CYS A 5 -19.57 0.67 7.50
CA CYS A 5 -18.11 0.51 7.44
C CYS A 5 -17.59 -0.67 8.28
N GLN A 6 -18.17 -0.98 9.44
CA GLN A 6 -17.71 -2.06 10.32
C GLN A 6 -18.10 -3.46 9.82
N VAL A 7 -19.19 -3.58 9.06
CA VAL A 7 -19.67 -4.89 8.54
C VAL A 7 -18.88 -5.30 7.31
N HIS A 8 -18.53 -4.35 6.45
CA HIS A 8 -17.76 -4.58 5.22
C HIS A 8 -16.26 -4.27 5.38
N LEU A 9 -15.78 -4.01 6.60
CA LEU A 9 -14.39 -3.59 6.84
C LEU A 9 -13.35 -4.54 6.19
N PRO A 10 -13.49 -5.89 6.29
CA PRO A 10 -12.55 -6.82 5.65
C PRO A 10 -12.61 -6.79 4.11
N GLU A 11 -13.80 -6.56 3.55
CA GLU A 11 -14.01 -6.45 2.09
C GLU A 11 -13.49 -5.10 1.57
N ILE A 12 -13.63 -4.04 2.36
CA ILE A 12 -13.16 -2.69 2.07
C ILE A 12 -11.62 -2.62 2.14
N THR A 13 -10.97 -3.36 3.05
CA THR A 13 -9.50 -3.41 3.17
C THR A 13 -8.83 -4.43 2.25
N GLY A 14 -9.56 -5.39 1.67
CA GLY A 14 -8.97 -6.45 0.85
C GLY A 14 -8.03 -5.94 -0.25
N ARG A 15 -8.41 -4.85 -0.92
CA ARG A 15 -7.59 -4.15 -1.93
C ARG A 15 -6.22 -3.74 -1.38
N HIS A 16 -6.26 -3.12 -0.21
CA HIS A 16 -5.08 -2.65 0.50
C HIS A 16 -4.19 -3.81 0.93
N ASP A 17 -4.81 -4.85 1.51
CA ASP A 17 -4.11 -6.01 2.07
C ASP A 17 -3.40 -6.82 0.98
N ARG A 18 -4.00 -6.95 -0.22
CA ARG A 18 -3.34 -7.58 -1.38
C ARG A 18 -2.15 -6.77 -1.88
N VAL A 19 -2.28 -5.46 -2.00
CA VAL A 19 -1.16 -4.60 -2.42
C VAL A 19 -0.01 -4.69 -1.42
N GLN A 20 -0.31 -4.67 -0.12
CA GLN A 20 0.68 -4.86 0.95
C GLN A 20 1.35 -6.24 0.86
N THR A 21 0.58 -7.30 0.62
CA THR A 21 1.11 -8.67 0.47
C THR A 21 2.08 -8.76 -0.69
N ILE A 22 1.69 -8.28 -1.88
CA ILE A 22 2.56 -8.30 -3.08
C ILE A 22 3.84 -7.51 -2.86
N LEU A 23 3.76 -6.35 -2.20
CA LEU A 23 4.95 -5.58 -1.82
C LEU A 23 5.86 -6.39 -0.89
N THR A 24 5.29 -7.01 0.14
CA THR A 24 6.05 -7.74 1.16
C THR A 24 6.75 -8.97 0.55
N ASP A 25 6.04 -9.73 -0.28
CA ASP A 25 6.59 -10.86 -1.03
C ASP A 25 7.75 -10.43 -1.94
N LEU A 26 7.58 -9.32 -2.67
CA LEU A 26 8.66 -8.76 -3.47
C LEU A 26 9.90 -8.45 -2.62
N LEU A 27 9.71 -7.81 -1.47
CA LEU A 27 10.83 -7.44 -0.59
C LEU A 27 11.58 -8.68 -0.11
N TRP A 28 10.86 -9.71 0.36
CA TRP A 28 11.45 -10.97 0.78
C TRP A 28 12.15 -11.71 -0.35
N ASP A 29 11.56 -11.75 -1.55
CA ASP A 29 12.18 -12.33 -2.75
C ASP A 29 13.48 -11.62 -3.16
N GLN A 30 13.62 -10.34 -2.82
CA GLN A 30 14.85 -9.58 -3.03
C GLN A 30 15.84 -9.69 -1.85
N GLY A 31 15.54 -10.52 -0.84
CA GLY A 31 16.37 -10.68 0.35
C GLY A 31 16.37 -9.46 1.27
N ILE A 32 15.34 -8.60 1.15
CA ILE A 32 15.19 -7.39 1.97
C ILE A 32 14.44 -7.77 3.25
N GLU A 33 15.02 -7.43 4.40
CA GLU A 33 14.38 -7.62 5.70
C GLU A 33 13.21 -6.65 5.84
N ALA A 34 11.99 -7.20 5.72
CA ALA A 34 10.73 -6.45 5.79
C ALA A 34 9.79 -7.11 6.81
N VAL A 35 9.13 -6.27 7.60
CA VAL A 35 8.14 -6.66 8.62
C VAL A 35 6.81 -6.00 8.28
N PRO A 36 5.78 -6.77 7.88
CA PRO A 36 4.43 -6.24 7.74
C PRO A 36 3.85 -5.94 9.13
N ASN A 37 3.30 -4.75 9.32
CA ASN A 37 2.71 -4.33 10.58
C ASN A 37 1.18 -4.52 10.50
N THR A 38 0.61 -5.31 11.40
CA THR A 38 -0.82 -5.66 11.40
C THR A 38 -1.66 -4.82 12.36
N SER A 39 -1.05 -4.12 13.32
CA SER A 39 -1.75 -3.21 14.24
C SER A 39 -0.77 -2.38 15.07
N ALA A 40 -1.21 -1.18 15.44
CA ALA A 40 -0.57 -0.38 16.46
C ALA A 40 -0.81 -1.00 17.86
N GLU A 41 0.20 -1.66 18.45
CA GLU A 41 0.09 -2.18 19.83
C GLU A 41 -0.22 -1.07 20.85
N ASP A 42 0.16 0.18 20.54
CA ASP A 42 0.08 1.32 21.46
C ASP A 42 -0.94 2.40 21.02
N GLY A 43 -1.83 2.08 20.07
CA GLY A 43 -2.78 3.04 19.48
C GLY A 43 -2.14 4.11 18.56
N ARG A 44 -0.82 4.06 18.33
CA ARG A 44 -0.12 4.90 17.35
C ARG A 44 -0.07 4.24 15.99
N SER A 45 -0.63 4.86 14.97
CA SER A 45 -0.60 4.27 13.64
C SER A 45 0.82 4.00 13.16
N ILE A 46 1.10 2.74 12.82
CA ILE A 46 2.36 2.30 12.23
C ILE A 46 2.12 2.17 10.72
N PRO A 47 3.08 2.59 9.86
CA PRO A 47 3.07 2.27 8.44
C PRO A 47 2.95 0.77 8.20
N GLU A 48 2.41 0.36 7.06
CA GLU A 48 2.06 -1.04 6.80
C GLU A 48 3.27 -1.97 6.66
N VAL A 49 4.44 -1.45 6.24
CA VAL A 49 5.66 -2.25 6.13
C VAL A 49 6.86 -1.48 6.70
N THR A 50 7.58 -2.12 7.62
CA THR A 50 8.89 -1.66 8.10
C THR A 50 10.00 -2.41 7.38
N VAL A 51 10.93 -1.70 6.76
CA VAL A 51 12.11 -2.26 6.10
C VAL A 51 13.36 -1.90 6.89
N VAL A 52 14.20 -2.90 7.19
CA VAL A 52 15.50 -2.71 7.84
C VAL A 52 16.59 -2.72 6.78
N LYS A 53 17.31 -1.61 6.63
CA LYS A 53 18.39 -1.48 5.66
C LYS A 53 19.62 -0.82 6.29
N GLY A 54 20.71 -1.56 6.39
CA GLY A 54 22.00 -1.04 6.90
C GLY A 54 21.93 -0.47 8.32
N GLY A 55 21.03 -1.00 9.17
CA GLY A 55 20.78 -0.50 10.53
C GLY A 55 19.79 0.67 10.62
N SER A 56 19.32 1.21 9.48
CA SER A 56 18.28 2.23 9.42
C SER A 56 16.91 1.61 9.09
N ARG A 57 15.85 2.22 9.60
CA ARG A 57 14.45 1.85 9.29
C ARG A 57 13.91 2.75 8.19
N VAL A 58 13.32 2.12 7.18
CA VAL A 58 12.51 2.77 6.14
C VAL A 58 11.09 2.25 6.30
N TYR A 59 10.11 3.11 6.16
CA TYR A 59 8.71 2.73 6.24
C TYR A 59 8.05 2.86 4.88
N ILE A 60 7.23 1.89 4.51
CA ILE A 60 6.37 1.95 3.33
C ILE A 60 4.93 1.93 3.81
N ASP A 61 4.18 2.96 3.41
CA ASP A 61 2.82 3.19 3.88
C ASP A 61 1.85 3.05 2.68
N VAL A 62 1.01 2.00 2.70
CA VAL A 62 0.21 1.55 1.55
C VAL A 62 -1.13 2.27 1.54
N THR A 63 -1.57 2.71 0.37
CA THR A 63 -2.92 3.26 0.19
C THR A 63 -3.48 2.97 -1.19
N VAL A 64 -4.80 2.73 -1.23
CA VAL A 64 -5.54 2.44 -2.44
C VAL A 64 -6.72 3.43 -2.62
N PRO A 65 -6.46 4.66 -3.10
CA PRO A 65 -7.52 5.66 -3.32
C PRO A 65 -8.26 5.45 -4.66
N PHE A 66 -9.32 6.22 -4.89
CA PHE A 66 -9.92 6.35 -6.22
C PHE A 66 -8.99 7.10 -7.19
N ASP A 67 -9.06 6.74 -8.46
CA ASP A 67 -8.09 7.08 -9.54
C ASP A 67 -8.03 8.53 -9.99
N ASP A 68 -8.76 9.44 -9.34
CA ASP A 68 -8.59 10.85 -9.62
C ASP A 68 -7.16 11.30 -9.24
N PRO A 69 -6.42 11.98 -10.13
CA PRO A 69 -5.05 12.40 -9.83
C PRO A 69 -4.89 13.20 -8.54
N ALA A 70 -5.83 14.11 -8.23
CA ALA A 70 -5.75 14.90 -7.00
C ALA A 70 -5.96 14.02 -5.76
N ASN A 71 -6.80 12.97 -5.86
CA ASN A 71 -6.95 11.99 -4.78
C ASN A 71 -5.68 11.18 -4.54
N LEU A 72 -4.95 10.79 -5.59
CA LEU A 72 -3.69 10.05 -5.44
C LEU A 72 -2.64 10.88 -4.69
N TYR A 73 -2.44 12.13 -5.11
CA TYR A 73 -1.48 13.04 -4.46
C TYR A 73 -1.90 13.37 -3.02
N ARG A 74 -3.19 13.63 -2.79
CA ARG A 74 -3.71 13.87 -1.43
C ARG A 74 -3.48 12.65 -0.53
N ALA A 75 -3.78 11.44 -1.02
CA ALA A 75 -3.58 10.22 -0.25
C ALA A 75 -2.10 9.98 0.09
N ALA A 76 -1.18 10.31 -0.82
CA ALA A 76 0.26 10.27 -0.55
C ALA A 76 0.63 11.24 0.57
N GLN A 77 0.17 12.49 0.48
CA GLN A 77 0.44 13.53 1.47
C GLN A 77 -0.13 13.17 2.84
N ASP A 78 -1.36 12.65 2.90
CA ASP A 78 -2.01 12.23 4.14
C ASP A 78 -1.18 11.15 4.87
N LYS A 79 -0.55 10.21 4.14
CA LYS A 79 0.35 9.21 4.75
C LYS A 79 1.65 9.84 5.25
N LEU A 80 2.22 10.80 4.52
CA LEU A 80 3.42 11.53 4.96
C LEU A 80 3.15 12.36 6.22
N ASP A 81 2.04 13.10 6.27
CA ASP A 81 1.67 13.92 7.42
C ASP A 81 1.44 13.05 8.67
N LYS A 82 0.85 11.86 8.46
CA LYS A 82 0.56 10.88 9.51
C LYS A 82 1.82 10.24 10.10
N SER A 83 2.71 9.76 9.23
CA SER A 83 3.79 8.84 9.63
C SER A 83 5.20 9.44 9.47
N GLY A 84 5.34 10.62 8.87
CA GLY A 84 6.64 11.23 8.54
C GLY A 84 7.53 11.51 9.74
N HIS A 85 6.95 11.67 10.93
CA HIS A 85 7.67 11.82 12.20
C HIS A 85 8.49 10.57 12.60
N LEU A 86 8.25 9.41 11.97
CA LEU A 86 8.98 8.17 12.21
C LEU A 86 10.32 8.09 11.47
N GLY A 87 10.57 9.00 10.52
CA GLY A 87 11.77 9.03 9.69
C GLY A 87 11.43 8.96 8.20
N THR A 88 12.19 8.16 7.44
CA THR A 88 11.95 8.00 6.00
C THR A 88 10.71 7.15 5.74
N VAL A 89 9.66 7.78 5.22
CA VAL A 89 8.41 7.13 4.81
C VAL A 89 8.22 7.28 3.32
N PHE A 90 7.91 6.17 2.64
CA PHE A 90 7.49 6.14 1.25
C PHE A 90 6.01 5.73 1.16
N PRO A 91 5.11 6.65 0.79
CA PRO A 91 3.77 6.26 0.39
C PRO A 91 3.83 5.36 -0.85
N LEU A 92 3.14 4.22 -0.80
CA LEU A 92 2.87 3.39 -1.96
C LEU A 92 1.40 3.57 -2.36
N VAL A 93 1.17 4.32 -3.43
CA VAL A 93 -0.18 4.73 -3.85
C VAL A 93 -0.58 4.02 -5.14
N VAL A 94 -1.60 3.16 -5.05
CA VAL A 94 -2.16 2.43 -6.21
C VAL A 94 -3.63 2.78 -6.35
N GLY A 95 -4.06 3.32 -7.49
CA GLY A 95 -5.46 3.63 -7.73
C GLY A 95 -6.33 2.36 -7.79
N ALA A 96 -7.57 2.45 -7.34
CA ALA A 96 -8.60 1.40 -7.40
C ALA A 96 -8.85 0.85 -8.83
N LEU A 97 -8.59 1.62 -9.88
CA LEU A 97 -8.67 1.25 -11.30
C LEU A 97 -7.27 1.08 -11.91
N GLY A 98 -6.25 0.94 -11.06
CA GLY A 98 -4.88 0.68 -11.45
C GLY A 98 -4.09 1.92 -11.83
N SER A 99 -4.46 3.13 -11.41
CA SER A 99 -3.54 4.28 -11.50
C SER A 99 -2.30 4.04 -10.65
N TRP A 100 -1.19 4.65 -11.04
CA TRP A 100 0.09 4.49 -10.37
C TRP A 100 0.73 5.84 -10.16
N LEU A 101 0.97 6.20 -8.90
CA LEU A 101 1.64 7.44 -8.58
C LEU A 101 3.13 7.35 -8.98
N PRO A 102 3.67 8.29 -9.80
CA PRO A 102 5.07 8.24 -10.23
C PRO A 102 6.07 8.18 -9.06
N GLU A 103 5.76 8.83 -7.95
CA GLU A 103 6.57 8.88 -6.72
C GLU A 103 6.81 7.51 -6.10
N ASN A 104 5.97 6.51 -6.39
CA ASN A 104 6.20 5.12 -5.97
C ASN A 104 7.56 4.59 -6.47
N ASP A 105 8.07 5.09 -7.61
CA ASP A 105 9.35 4.65 -8.18
C ASP A 105 10.58 5.12 -7.36
N GLN A 106 10.38 5.92 -6.31
CA GLN A 106 11.40 6.20 -5.30
C GLN A 106 11.71 4.98 -4.42
N ILE A 107 10.74 4.10 -4.18
CA ILE A 107 10.89 2.88 -3.37
C ILE A 107 11.95 1.94 -3.95
N PRO A 108 11.87 1.47 -5.21
CA PRO A 108 12.87 0.57 -5.76
C PRO A 108 14.24 1.22 -5.84
N ALA A 109 14.33 2.54 -6.05
CA ALA A 109 15.59 3.27 -6.04
C ALA A 109 16.23 3.27 -4.65
N ALA A 110 15.46 3.60 -3.61
CA ALA A 110 15.92 3.62 -2.23
C ALA A 110 16.33 2.22 -1.74
N LEU A 111 15.60 1.18 -2.15
CA LEU A 111 15.80 -0.20 -1.72
C LEU A 111 16.72 -1.02 -2.63
N GLN A 112 17.17 -0.46 -3.77
CA GLN A 112 17.98 -1.15 -4.78
C GLN A 112 17.27 -2.37 -5.39
N ILE A 113 15.95 -2.28 -5.55
CA ILE A 113 15.16 -3.33 -6.21
C ILE A 113 15.39 -3.26 -7.72
N PRO A 114 15.70 -4.37 -8.40
CA PRO A 114 15.85 -4.39 -9.86
C PRO A 114 14.57 -3.91 -10.56
N ARG A 115 14.73 -3.02 -11.55
CA ARG A 115 13.60 -2.42 -12.29
C ARG A 115 12.66 -3.47 -12.90
N GLY A 116 13.18 -4.60 -13.36
CA GLY A 116 12.37 -5.70 -13.89
C GLY A 116 11.41 -6.27 -12.84
N LYS A 117 11.92 -6.55 -11.64
CA LYS A 117 11.14 -7.07 -10.51
C LYS A 117 10.13 -6.05 -10.00
N TRP A 118 10.51 -4.78 -9.91
CA TRP A 118 9.57 -3.70 -9.56
C TRP A 118 8.43 -3.58 -10.58
N ASN A 119 8.73 -3.66 -11.88
CA ASN A 119 7.70 -3.58 -12.92
C ASN A 119 6.75 -4.79 -12.91
N GLU A 120 7.25 -5.98 -12.59
CA GLU A 120 6.43 -7.18 -12.38
C GLU A 120 5.46 -6.96 -11.20
N ALA A 121 5.98 -6.58 -10.03
CA ALA A 121 5.16 -6.32 -8.86
C ALA A 121 4.16 -5.16 -9.08
N ARG A 122 4.58 -4.08 -9.76
CA ARG A 122 3.69 -2.97 -10.17
C ARG A 122 2.52 -3.47 -10.99
N ARG A 123 2.73 -4.37 -11.96
CA ARG A 123 1.61 -4.94 -12.74
C ARG A 123 0.68 -5.75 -11.87
N SER A 124 1.22 -6.60 -10.99
CA SER A 124 0.41 -7.42 -10.07
C SER A 124 -0.39 -6.57 -9.09
N MET A 125 0.22 -5.58 -8.43
CA MET A 125 -0.46 -4.68 -7.50
C MET A 125 -1.60 -3.91 -8.18
N ARG A 126 -1.37 -3.40 -9.40
CA ARG A 126 -2.42 -2.71 -10.17
C ARG A 126 -3.56 -3.65 -10.54
N ALA A 127 -3.25 -4.86 -10.98
CA ALA A 127 -4.25 -5.86 -11.33
C ALA A 127 -5.10 -6.24 -10.11
N SER A 128 -4.48 -6.52 -8.97
CA SER A 128 -5.21 -6.84 -7.73
C SER A 128 -6.06 -5.68 -7.23
N ALA A 129 -5.57 -4.43 -7.31
CA ALA A 129 -6.37 -3.26 -6.95
C ALA A 129 -7.65 -3.14 -7.80
N ILE A 130 -7.55 -3.42 -9.11
CA ILE A 130 -8.70 -3.45 -10.03
C ILE A 130 -9.64 -4.60 -9.68
N GLU A 131 -9.14 -5.83 -9.60
CA GLU A 131 -9.93 -7.03 -9.34
C GLU A 131 -10.74 -6.89 -8.05
N ASP A 132 -10.10 -6.51 -6.96
CA ASP A 132 -10.75 -6.38 -5.66
C ASP A 132 -11.71 -5.18 -5.63
N SER A 133 -11.43 -4.10 -6.38
CA SER A 133 -12.39 -3.00 -6.55
C SER A 133 -13.63 -3.44 -7.33
N CYS A 134 -13.47 -4.27 -8.35
CA CYS A 134 -14.57 -4.84 -9.11
C CYS A 134 -15.40 -5.83 -8.28
N CYS A 135 -14.75 -6.69 -7.49
CA CYS A 135 -15.43 -7.59 -6.54
C CYS A 135 -16.27 -6.79 -5.55
N LEU A 136 -15.69 -5.76 -4.93
CA LEU A 136 -16.40 -4.88 -4.01
C LEU A 136 -17.60 -4.20 -4.70
N ALA A 137 -17.43 -3.66 -5.90
CA ALA A 137 -18.53 -3.07 -6.65
C ALA A 137 -19.64 -4.08 -6.95
N LYS A 138 -19.29 -5.32 -7.31
CA LYS A 138 -20.26 -6.40 -7.56
C LYS A 138 -21.07 -6.73 -6.31
N ASP A 139 -20.40 -6.86 -5.16
CA ASP A 139 -21.04 -7.22 -3.89
C ASP A 139 -21.97 -6.10 -3.41
N PHE A 140 -21.57 -4.83 -3.54
CA PHE A 140 -22.40 -3.68 -3.16
C PHE A 140 -23.56 -3.41 -4.13
N LEU A 141 -23.39 -3.68 -5.42
CA LEU A 141 -24.40 -3.41 -6.45
C LEU A 141 -25.28 -4.62 -6.78
N HIS A 142 -25.05 -5.77 -6.14
CA HIS A 142 -25.72 -7.05 -6.42
C HIS A 142 -25.69 -7.45 -7.90
N LEU A 143 -24.53 -7.24 -8.56
CA LEU A 143 -24.32 -7.55 -9.98
C LEU A 143 -23.93 -9.02 -10.22
#